data_AF-A0A848HBR0-F1
#
_entry.id   AF-A0A848HBR0-F1
#
_cell.length_a   1.000
_cell.length_b   1.000
_cell.length_c   1.000
_cell.angle_alpha   90.00
_cell.angle_beta   90.00
_cell.angle_gamma   90.00
#
_symmetry.space_group_name_H-M   'P 1'
#
loop_
_entity.id
_entity.type
_entity.pdbx_description
1 polymer ?
#
loop_
_entity_poly.entity_id
_entity_poly.type
_entity_poly.pdbx_seq_one_letter_code
_entity_poly.pdbx_strand_id
1 'polypeptide(L)'
;MRPKTSTRRARLWQFVVVVAACLLPSTYALSVDETRAEAGIRYMHMVYQSCSAADPQFSTNSAETYAAWLRQNREAIAKFADKPWYRKELAAYLAGEERSNPHRRSLCETLTEHLALSAKPPDPALSSPEKTWSMFTSALLKADRAMLAACLVGIAESKWKPLLDKLSDAELASMGNATKEMSIEWGNDQMKSGWVSTENGTIGSVVFVNIYGNWKISEL
;
A
#
# COMPACT_ATOMS: atom_id res chain seq x y z
N MET A 1 -89.08 -10.85 11.88
CA MET A 1 -88.98 -10.89 13.37
C MET A 1 -87.55 -10.54 13.78
N ARG A 2 -87.39 -9.46 14.56
CA ARG A 2 -86.18 -9.11 15.33
C ARG A 2 -86.01 -10.11 16.52
N PRO A 3 -85.06 -9.92 17.47
CA PRO A 3 -83.59 -9.92 17.41
C PRO A 3 -82.99 -10.79 18.55
N LYS A 4 -81.65 -10.87 18.70
CA LYS A 4 -80.93 -10.99 20.01
C LYS A 4 -79.42 -10.77 19.79
N THR A 5 -78.91 -9.58 20.13
CA THR A 5 -78.09 -9.26 21.33
C THR A 5 -76.69 -9.89 21.29
N SER A 6 -75.67 -9.11 20.96
CA SER A 6 -74.81 -8.37 21.93
C SER A 6 -73.86 -9.27 22.72
N THR A 7 -72.56 -9.19 22.44
CA THR A 7 -71.58 -8.90 23.51
C THR A 7 -70.31 -8.27 22.93
N ARG A 8 -70.11 -6.98 23.23
CA ARG A 8 -68.80 -6.33 23.24
C ARG A 8 -67.96 -6.94 24.37
N ARG A 9 -66.74 -7.40 24.10
CA ARG A 9 -65.64 -7.29 25.06
C ARG A 9 -64.35 -6.97 24.31
N ALA A 10 -63.97 -5.70 24.41
CA ALA A 10 -62.62 -5.23 24.22
C ALA A 10 -61.70 -5.85 25.29
N ARG A 11 -60.50 -6.25 24.87
CA ARG A 11 -59.27 -6.54 25.65
C ARG A 11 -58.19 -6.79 24.58
N LEU A 12 -57.51 -5.77 24.03
CA LEU A 12 -56.37 -5.06 24.64
C LEU A 12 -55.39 -6.04 25.30
N TRP A 13 -54.69 -6.82 24.47
CA TRP A 13 -53.52 -7.61 24.87
C TRP A 13 -52.41 -7.45 23.80
N GLN A 14 -51.36 -6.73 24.23
CA GLN A 14 -49.96 -6.98 23.90
C GLN A 14 -49.52 -6.93 22.42
N PHE A 15 -49.39 -5.70 21.90
CA PHE A 15 -48.25 -5.38 21.04
C PHE A 15 -47.05 -5.10 21.95
N VAL A 16 -46.28 -6.13 22.29
CA VAL A 16 -44.86 -5.96 22.66
C VAL A 16 -44.08 -6.57 21.52
N VAL A 17 -43.84 -5.75 20.49
CA VAL A 17 -42.83 -6.05 19.48
C VAL A 17 -41.49 -5.96 20.20
N VAL A 18 -40.90 -7.12 20.51
CA VAL A 18 -39.50 -7.22 20.91
C VAL A 18 -38.67 -6.88 19.66
N VAL A 19 -38.43 -5.59 19.43
CA VAL A 19 -37.35 -5.13 18.54
C VAL A 19 -36.04 -5.29 19.31
N ALA A 20 -35.59 -6.54 19.43
CA ALA A 20 -34.24 -6.87 19.87
C ALA A 20 -33.39 -7.16 18.63
N ALA A 21 -33.31 -6.19 17.73
CA ALA A 21 -32.47 -6.26 16.54
C ALA A 21 -31.77 -4.91 16.35
N CYS A 22 -30.45 -4.98 16.14
CA CYS A 22 -29.59 -3.91 15.62
C CYS A 22 -28.99 -2.89 16.61
N LEU A 23 -28.48 -3.34 17.76
CA LEU A 23 -27.39 -2.65 18.47
C LEU A 23 -26.23 -3.61 18.77
N LEU A 24 -25.83 -4.42 17.79
CA LEU A 24 -24.44 -4.84 17.75
C LEU A 24 -23.69 -3.65 17.14
N PRO A 25 -22.92 -2.86 17.93
CA PRO A 25 -21.99 -1.95 17.31
C PRO A 25 -21.11 -2.80 16.40
N SER A 26 -21.15 -2.53 15.10
CA SER A 26 -20.11 -2.98 14.19
C SER A 26 -18.79 -2.42 14.73
N THR A 27 -18.09 -3.18 15.56
CA THR A 27 -16.83 -2.80 16.21
C THR A 27 -15.65 -2.77 15.24
N TYR A 28 -15.90 -2.63 13.94
CA TYR A 28 -14.90 -2.20 12.98
C TYR A 28 -14.91 -0.68 12.87
N ALA A 29 -14.83 -0.02 14.02
CA ALA A 29 -14.27 1.33 14.05
C ALA A 29 -12.79 1.16 13.73
N LEU A 30 -12.46 1.11 12.43
CA LEU A 30 -11.15 1.58 11.99
C LEU A 30 -10.99 2.94 12.66
N SER A 31 -9.98 3.08 13.51
CA SER A 31 -9.71 4.36 14.17
C SER A 31 -9.63 5.40 13.06
N VAL A 32 -10.53 6.38 13.10
CA VAL A 32 -10.74 7.37 12.04
C VAL A 32 -9.46 8.16 11.73
N ASP A 33 -8.44 8.04 12.60
CA ASP A 33 -7.15 8.71 12.51
C ASP A 33 -5.98 7.83 12.02
N GLU A 34 -6.18 6.55 11.69
CA GLU A 34 -5.08 5.72 11.16
C GLU A 34 -4.77 6.10 9.71
N THR A 35 -3.56 6.59 9.49
CA THR A 35 -3.07 6.84 8.13
C THR A 35 -2.83 5.53 7.39
N ARG A 36 -2.96 5.53 6.06
CA ARG A 36 -2.66 4.35 5.24
C ARG A 36 -1.21 3.85 5.43
N ALA A 37 -0.28 4.77 5.69
CA ALA A 37 1.10 4.44 6.02
C ALA A 37 1.21 3.65 7.35
N GLU A 38 0.50 4.06 8.39
CA GLU A 38 0.46 3.34 9.67
C GLU A 38 -0.17 1.96 9.53
N ALA A 39 -1.25 1.84 8.75
CA ALA A 39 -1.85 0.54 8.45
C ALA A 39 -0.86 -0.41 7.75
N GLY A 40 -0.04 0.13 6.82
CA GLY A 40 1.05 -0.62 6.19
C GLY A 40 2.13 -1.06 7.17
N ILE A 41 2.54 -0.18 8.09
CA ILE A 41 3.51 -0.50 9.16
C ILE A 41 2.95 -1.58 10.09
N ARG A 42 1.67 -1.47 10.50
CA ARG A 42 0.99 -2.48 11.33
C ARG A 42 0.96 -3.83 10.64
N TYR A 43 0.57 -3.86 9.37
CA TYR A 43 0.54 -5.08 8.58
C TYR A 43 1.92 -5.73 8.49
N MET A 44 2.95 -4.97 8.09
CA MET A 44 4.33 -5.47 8.01
C MET A 44 4.84 -6.00 9.36
N HIS A 45 4.50 -5.33 10.47
CA HIS A 45 4.82 -5.79 11.82
C HIS A 45 4.16 -7.15 12.11
N MET A 46 2.88 -7.33 11.78
CA MET A 46 2.17 -8.60 11.97
C MET A 46 2.73 -9.74 11.10
N VAL A 47 3.02 -9.47 9.81
CA VAL A 47 3.60 -10.49 8.92
C VAL A 47 4.96 -10.95 9.46
N TYR A 48 5.81 -10.02 9.92
CA TYR A 48 7.09 -10.38 10.54
C TYR A 48 6.92 -11.29 11.77
N GLN A 49 5.99 -10.95 12.68
CA GLN A 49 5.73 -11.77 13.86
C GLN A 49 5.25 -13.18 13.47
N SER A 50 4.43 -13.28 12.42
CA SER A 50 3.94 -14.55 11.88
C SER A 50 5.03 -15.39 11.25
N CYS A 51 5.91 -14.79 10.42
CA CYS A 51 7.05 -15.46 9.84
C CYS A 51 8.04 -15.93 10.91
N SER A 52 8.33 -15.09 11.91
CA SER A 52 9.23 -15.44 13.02
C SER A 52 8.70 -16.58 13.88
N ALA A 53 7.38 -16.65 14.10
CA ALA A 53 6.75 -17.73 14.84
C ALA A 53 6.69 -19.05 14.06
N ALA A 54 6.62 -18.98 12.72
CA ALA A 54 6.53 -20.14 11.85
C ALA A 54 7.89 -20.75 11.49
N ASP A 55 8.94 -19.92 11.41
CA ASP A 55 10.29 -20.32 11.01
C ASP A 55 11.35 -19.62 11.88
N PRO A 56 11.98 -20.35 12.84
CA PRO A 56 13.06 -19.80 13.65
C PRO A 56 14.28 -19.32 12.85
N GLN A 57 14.55 -19.92 11.69
CA GLN A 57 15.66 -19.52 10.82
C GLN A 57 15.36 -18.17 10.16
N PHE A 58 14.11 -17.92 9.77
CA PHE A 58 13.68 -16.61 9.27
C PHE A 58 13.98 -15.52 10.29
N SER A 59 13.58 -15.71 11.55
CA SER A 59 13.81 -14.71 12.60
C SER A 59 15.29 -14.40 12.79
N THR A 60 16.14 -15.44 12.76
CA THR A 60 17.60 -15.28 12.85
C THR A 60 18.15 -14.50 11.66
N ASN A 61 17.75 -14.85 10.44
CA ASN A 61 18.27 -14.25 9.20
C ASN A 61 17.79 -12.81 8.98
N SER A 62 16.61 -12.45 9.49
CA SER A 62 15.99 -11.14 9.28
C SER A 62 16.14 -10.19 10.46
N ALA A 63 16.74 -10.63 11.57
CA ALA A 63 16.82 -9.87 12.83
C ALA A 63 17.42 -8.47 12.66
N GLU A 64 18.54 -8.33 11.95
CA GLU A 64 19.22 -7.05 11.75
C GLU A 64 18.36 -6.10 10.90
N THR A 65 17.84 -6.60 9.78
CA THR A 65 16.98 -5.85 8.85
C THR A 65 15.72 -5.37 9.55
N TYR A 66 15.07 -6.24 10.32
CA TYR A 66 13.88 -5.89 11.08
C TYR A 66 14.17 -4.92 12.21
N ALA A 67 15.31 -5.06 12.90
CA ALA A 67 15.72 -4.09 13.92
C ALA A 67 15.95 -2.69 13.32
N ALA A 68 16.53 -2.61 12.11
CA ALA A 68 16.67 -1.34 11.39
C ALA A 68 15.30 -0.74 11.03
N TRP A 69 14.40 -1.55 10.49
CA TRP A 69 13.03 -1.15 10.17
C TRP A 69 12.26 -0.69 11.42
N LEU A 70 12.37 -1.40 12.54
CA LEU A 70 11.75 -1.04 13.82
C LEU A 70 12.23 0.32 14.33
N ARG A 71 13.53 0.63 14.20
CA ARG A 71 14.07 1.93 14.65
C ARG A 71 13.43 3.09 13.90
N GLN A 72 13.21 2.95 12.59
CA GLN A 72 12.60 4.00 11.77
C GLN A 72 11.10 4.14 12.00
N ASN A 73 10.42 3.05 12.32
CA ASN A 73 8.97 3.01 12.48
C ASN A 73 8.51 3.02 13.95
N ARG A 74 9.43 3.26 14.89
CA ARG A 74 9.18 3.13 16.34
C ARG A 74 7.97 3.96 16.80
N GLU A 75 7.85 5.20 16.33
CA GLU A 75 6.77 6.10 16.72
C GLU A 75 5.41 5.60 16.22
N ALA A 76 5.33 5.13 14.97
CA ALA A 76 4.11 4.55 14.42
C ALA A 76 3.72 3.25 15.16
N ILE A 77 4.70 2.38 15.42
CA ILE A 77 4.49 1.11 16.15
C ILE A 77 3.99 1.35 17.57
N ALA A 78 4.52 2.36 18.27
CA ALA A 78 4.08 2.71 19.62
C ALA A 78 2.59 3.10 19.70
N LYS A 79 1.97 3.51 18.60
CA LYS A 79 0.54 3.83 18.55
C LYS A 79 -0.35 2.59 18.69
N PHE A 80 0.12 1.42 18.24
CA PHE A 80 -0.70 0.20 18.19
C PHE A 80 -0.15 -1.00 19.00
N ALA A 81 1.17 -1.16 19.16
CA ALA A 81 1.77 -2.41 19.64
C ALA A 81 1.27 -2.87 21.03
N ASP A 82 1.00 -1.92 21.93
CA ASP A 82 0.50 -2.20 23.28
C ASP A 82 -1.02 -2.22 23.42
N LYS A 83 -1.75 -1.99 22.32
CA LYS A 83 -3.20 -1.90 22.37
C LYS A 83 -3.81 -3.31 22.46
N PRO A 84 -4.86 -3.52 23.30
CA PRO A 84 -5.51 -4.82 23.42
C PRO A 84 -6.08 -5.35 22.09
N TRP A 85 -6.62 -4.44 21.25
CA TRP A 85 -7.15 -4.81 19.94
C TRP A 85 -6.06 -5.37 19.02
N TYR A 86 -4.87 -4.76 19.02
CA TYR A 86 -3.74 -5.20 18.20
C TYR A 86 -3.23 -6.56 18.64
N ARG A 87 -3.08 -6.78 19.95
CA ARG A 87 -2.67 -8.09 20.50
C ARG A 87 -3.66 -9.19 20.14
N LYS A 88 -4.96 -8.90 20.17
CA LYS A 88 -6.02 -9.83 19.74
C LYS A 88 -5.93 -10.13 18.23
N GLU A 89 -5.73 -9.10 17.41
CA GLU A 89 -5.58 -9.24 15.96
C GLU A 89 -4.33 -10.05 15.60
N LEU A 90 -3.19 -9.76 16.22
CA LEU A 90 -1.96 -10.54 16.06
C LEU A 90 -2.15 -11.99 16.50
N ALA A 91 -2.79 -12.24 17.65
CA ALA A 91 -3.07 -13.61 18.10
C ALA A 91 -3.96 -14.37 17.10
N ALA A 92 -4.98 -13.71 16.54
CA ALA A 92 -5.83 -14.30 15.50
C ALA A 92 -5.03 -14.59 14.21
N TYR A 93 -4.19 -13.65 13.78
CA TYR A 93 -3.30 -13.80 12.62
C TYR A 93 -2.32 -14.97 12.80
N LEU A 94 -1.76 -15.11 14.00
CA LEU A 94 -0.86 -16.21 14.37
C LEU A 94 -1.58 -17.57 14.47
N ALA A 95 -2.87 -17.58 14.80
CA ALA A 95 -3.68 -18.78 14.95
C ALA A 95 -4.36 -19.24 13.65
N GLY A 96 -4.49 -18.36 12.66
CA GLY A 96 -5.18 -18.64 11.40
C GLY A 96 -4.53 -19.73 10.53
N GLU A 97 -5.32 -20.25 9.59
CA GLU A 97 -4.91 -21.26 8.58
C GLU A 97 -3.74 -20.83 7.69
N GLU A 98 -3.32 -19.56 7.76
CA GLU A 98 -2.11 -19.11 7.07
C GLU A 98 -0.88 -19.92 7.49
N ARG A 99 -0.87 -20.60 8.66
CA ARG A 99 0.22 -21.55 9.04
C ARG A 99 0.45 -22.65 8.01
N SER A 100 -0.62 -23.09 7.36
CA SER A 100 -0.60 -24.10 6.30
C SER A 100 -0.58 -23.52 4.88
N ASN A 101 -0.58 -22.18 4.75
CA ASN A 101 -0.58 -21.56 3.43
C ASN A 101 0.79 -21.77 2.74
N PRO A 102 0.84 -22.47 1.59
CA PRO A 102 2.10 -22.69 0.87
C PRO A 102 2.75 -21.38 0.40
N HIS A 103 1.98 -20.30 0.25
CA HIS A 103 2.49 -18.97 -0.08
C HIS A 103 3.17 -18.26 1.10
N ARG A 104 3.03 -18.74 2.34
CA ARG A 104 3.65 -18.11 3.51
C ARG A 104 5.17 -18.07 3.40
N ARG A 105 5.80 -19.13 2.92
CA ARG A 105 7.26 -19.14 2.72
C ARG A 105 7.70 -18.02 1.76
N SER A 106 7.03 -17.92 0.62
CA SER A 106 7.29 -16.85 -0.37
C SER A 106 7.03 -15.45 0.20
N LEU A 107 5.99 -15.30 1.02
CA LEU A 107 5.73 -14.04 1.73
C LEU A 107 6.86 -13.70 2.71
N CYS A 108 7.37 -14.67 3.49
CA CYS A 108 8.46 -14.43 4.42
C CYS A 108 9.79 -14.13 3.70
N GLU A 109 10.07 -14.80 2.58
CA GLU A 109 11.25 -14.52 1.75
C GLU A 109 11.22 -13.07 1.22
N THR A 110 10.09 -12.66 0.62
CA THR A 110 9.93 -11.30 0.09
C THR A 110 9.84 -10.23 1.18
N LEU A 111 9.33 -10.57 2.37
CA LEU A 111 9.25 -9.65 3.50
C LEU A 111 10.62 -9.10 3.90
N THR A 112 11.67 -9.91 3.88
CA THR A 112 13.02 -9.46 4.24
C THR A 112 13.51 -8.37 3.29
N GLU A 113 13.26 -8.53 1.99
CA GLU A 113 13.60 -7.54 0.97
C GLU A 113 12.79 -6.25 1.17
N HIS A 114 11.48 -6.37 1.42
CA HIS A 114 10.62 -5.22 1.72
C HIS A 114 11.05 -4.47 2.99
N LEU A 115 11.42 -5.19 4.05
CA LEU A 115 11.97 -4.58 5.27
C LEU A 115 13.29 -3.87 4.99
N ALA A 116 14.18 -4.48 4.19
CA ALA A 116 15.47 -3.87 3.83
C ALA A 116 15.30 -2.60 2.99
N LEU A 117 14.35 -2.59 2.05
CA LEU A 117 14.03 -1.42 1.24
C LEU A 117 13.38 -0.30 2.06
N SER A 118 12.44 -0.66 2.93
CA SER A 118 11.74 0.30 3.79
C SER A 118 12.59 0.82 4.94
N ALA A 119 13.66 0.10 5.31
CA ALA A 119 14.66 0.54 6.27
C ALA A 119 15.70 1.51 5.68
N LYS A 120 15.63 1.85 4.39
CA LYS A 120 16.51 2.87 3.80
C LYS A 120 15.87 4.24 3.92
N PRO A 121 16.63 5.30 4.31
CA PRO A 121 16.13 6.66 4.20
C PRO A 121 15.63 6.93 2.78
N PRO A 122 14.50 7.64 2.60
CA PRO A 122 14.05 8.05 1.28
C PRO A 122 15.12 8.90 0.59
N ASP A 123 15.29 8.68 -0.71
CA ASP A 123 16.15 9.49 -1.57
C ASP A 123 15.51 10.88 -1.75
N PRO A 124 16.17 11.98 -1.31
CA PRO A 124 15.64 13.33 -1.46
C PRO A 124 15.38 13.75 -2.92
N ALA A 125 16.04 13.09 -3.88
CA ALA A 125 15.86 13.33 -5.30
C ALA A 125 14.64 12.58 -5.88
N LEU A 126 14.04 11.67 -5.11
CA LEU A 126 12.76 10.99 -5.42
C LEU A 126 11.64 11.40 -4.46
N SER A 127 11.75 12.57 -3.82
CA SER A 127 10.80 13.00 -2.78
C SER A 127 9.45 13.49 -3.32
N SER A 128 9.29 13.64 -4.64
CA SER A 128 8.03 14.00 -5.29
C SER A 128 7.96 13.47 -6.73
N PRO A 129 6.76 13.32 -7.31
CA PRO A 129 6.60 12.94 -8.71
C PRO A 129 7.37 13.84 -9.68
N GLU A 130 7.35 15.16 -9.45
CA GLU A 130 8.03 16.16 -10.28
C GLU A 130 9.55 15.96 -10.26
N LYS A 131 10.12 15.68 -9.09
CA LYS A 131 11.55 15.39 -8.96
C LYS A 131 11.92 14.06 -9.61
N THR A 132 11.12 13.01 -9.41
CA THR A 132 11.31 11.71 -10.07
C THR A 132 11.25 11.87 -11.60
N TRP A 133 10.31 12.65 -12.12
CA TRP A 133 10.19 12.94 -13.55
C TRP A 133 11.40 13.72 -14.08
N SER A 134 11.85 14.74 -13.35
CA SER A 134 13.05 15.50 -13.71
C SER A 134 14.30 14.63 -13.73
N MET A 135 14.44 13.72 -12.76
CA MET A 135 15.52 12.73 -12.73
C MET A 135 15.44 11.78 -13.93
N PHE A 136 14.27 11.22 -14.20
CA PHE A 136 14.03 10.30 -15.31
C PHE A 136 14.37 10.92 -16.66
N THR A 137 13.87 12.14 -16.93
CA THR A 137 14.15 12.87 -18.16
C THR A 137 15.63 13.28 -18.28
N SER A 138 16.28 13.69 -17.20
CA SER A 138 17.73 13.94 -17.20
C SER A 138 18.53 12.67 -17.50
N ALA A 139 18.10 11.52 -16.97
CA ALA A 139 18.73 10.23 -17.22
C ALA A 139 18.54 9.78 -18.68
N LEU A 140 17.39 10.05 -19.29
CA LEU A 140 17.16 9.84 -20.73
C LEU A 140 18.18 10.64 -21.56
N LEU A 141 18.29 11.95 -21.29
CA LEU A 141 19.21 12.85 -22.00
C LEU A 141 20.68 12.43 -21.90
N LYS A 142 21.06 11.80 -20.79
CA LYS A 142 22.43 11.32 -20.53
C LYS A 142 22.66 9.84 -20.88
N ALA A 143 21.62 9.16 -21.37
CA ALA A 143 21.61 7.70 -21.56
C ALA A 143 22.03 6.90 -20.30
N ASP A 144 21.70 7.41 -19.11
CA ASP A 144 22.01 6.77 -17.82
C ASP A 144 20.97 5.68 -17.50
N ARG A 145 21.20 4.48 -18.02
CA ARG A 145 20.30 3.33 -17.87
C ARG A 145 20.10 2.90 -16.42
N ALA A 146 21.12 3.05 -15.57
CA ALA A 146 21.00 2.71 -14.16
C ALA A 146 20.05 3.66 -13.44
N MET A 147 20.17 4.97 -13.71
CA MET A 147 19.27 5.97 -13.15
C MET A 147 17.85 5.86 -13.71
N LEU A 148 17.70 5.53 -14.99
CA LEU A 148 16.39 5.24 -15.60
C LEU A 148 15.72 4.08 -14.87
N ALA A 149 16.41 2.95 -14.72
CA ALA A 149 15.89 1.80 -13.99
C ALA A 149 15.54 2.15 -12.53
N ALA A 150 16.34 2.98 -11.88
CA ALA A 150 16.07 3.44 -10.52
C ALA A 150 14.79 4.29 -10.41
N CYS A 151 14.35 4.97 -11.46
CA CYS A 151 13.11 5.75 -11.44
C CYS A 151 11.85 4.90 -11.64
N LEU A 152 11.98 3.66 -12.09
CA LEU A 152 10.86 2.80 -12.51
C LEU A 152 10.52 1.75 -11.45
N VAL A 153 9.28 1.29 -11.47
CA VAL A 153 8.82 0.13 -10.70
C VAL A 153 7.67 -0.60 -11.41
N GLY A 154 7.44 -1.85 -11.04
CA GLY A 154 6.22 -2.59 -11.43
C GLY A 154 6.08 -2.75 -12.94
N ILE A 155 4.94 -2.33 -13.48
CA ILE A 155 4.63 -2.50 -14.92
C ILE A 155 5.63 -1.71 -15.77
N ALA A 156 5.89 -0.44 -15.43
CA ALA A 156 6.85 0.37 -16.16
C ALA A 156 8.24 -0.27 -16.13
N GLU A 157 8.75 -0.72 -14.97
CA GLU A 157 10.06 -1.37 -14.90
C GLU A 157 10.13 -2.62 -15.79
N SER A 158 9.14 -3.51 -15.70
CA SER A 158 9.11 -4.75 -16.48
C SER A 158 9.07 -4.52 -17.99
N LYS A 159 8.38 -3.46 -18.45
CA LYS A 159 8.29 -3.10 -19.87
C LYS A 159 9.54 -2.37 -20.36
N TRP A 160 10.03 -1.41 -19.58
CA TRP A 160 11.08 -0.51 -20.01
C TRP A 160 12.46 -1.11 -19.86
N LYS A 161 12.75 -1.90 -18.83
CA LYS A 161 14.10 -2.45 -18.62
C LYS A 161 14.64 -3.21 -19.84
N PRO A 162 13.88 -4.13 -20.47
CA PRO A 162 14.33 -4.80 -21.70
C PRO A 162 14.43 -3.86 -22.92
N LEU A 163 13.72 -2.74 -22.91
CA LEU A 163 13.77 -1.73 -23.97
C LEU A 163 15.03 -0.86 -23.83
N LEU A 164 15.36 -0.44 -22.60
CA LEU A 164 16.54 0.38 -22.30
C LEU A 164 17.85 -0.29 -22.74
N ASP A 165 17.91 -1.62 -22.68
CA ASP A 165 19.07 -2.40 -23.13
C ASP A 165 19.21 -2.46 -24.66
N LYS A 166 18.13 -2.20 -25.40
CA LYS A 166 18.08 -2.27 -26.87
C LYS A 166 18.26 -0.91 -27.54
N LEU A 167 17.86 0.15 -26.87
CA LEU A 167 17.96 1.51 -27.40
C LEU A 167 19.41 2.00 -27.32
N SER A 168 19.85 2.66 -28.39
CA SER A 168 21.10 3.41 -28.41
C SER A 168 21.02 4.66 -27.53
N ASP A 169 22.18 5.20 -27.16
CA ASP A 169 22.25 6.43 -26.37
C ASP A 169 21.61 7.62 -27.10
N ALA A 170 21.72 7.67 -28.43
CA ALA A 170 21.08 8.69 -29.26
C ALA A 170 19.55 8.58 -29.24
N GLU A 171 19.00 7.36 -29.26
CA GLU A 171 17.56 7.14 -29.14
C GLU A 171 17.04 7.55 -27.76
N LEU A 172 17.75 7.19 -26.68
CA LEU A 172 17.39 7.61 -25.32
C LEU A 172 17.43 9.14 -25.17
N ALA A 173 18.46 9.79 -25.69
CA ALA A 173 18.57 11.25 -25.67
C ALA A 173 17.45 11.91 -26.50
N SER A 174 17.11 11.32 -27.66
CA SER A 174 15.99 11.78 -28.49
C SER A 174 14.65 11.70 -27.74
N MET A 175 14.39 10.63 -27.00
CA MET A 175 13.20 10.50 -26.16
C MET A 175 13.16 11.55 -25.04
N GLY A 176 14.30 11.82 -24.41
CA GLY A 176 14.43 12.88 -23.41
C GLY A 176 14.11 14.26 -23.99
N ASN A 177 14.65 14.58 -25.17
CA ASN A 177 14.41 15.86 -25.86
C ASN A 177 12.96 16.00 -26.36
N ALA A 178 12.32 14.90 -26.75
CA ALA A 178 10.94 14.92 -27.22
C ALA A 178 9.93 15.26 -26.11
N THR A 179 10.32 15.15 -24.84
CA THR A 179 9.47 15.45 -23.68
C THR A 179 9.45 16.95 -23.41
N LYS A 180 8.25 17.54 -23.40
CA LYS A 180 8.09 19.00 -23.23
C LYS A 180 7.66 19.38 -21.82
N GLU A 181 6.56 18.82 -21.34
CA GLU A 181 5.95 19.21 -20.07
C GLU A 181 5.26 18.02 -19.41
N MET A 182 5.31 17.98 -18.08
CA MET A 182 4.53 17.04 -17.27
C MET A 182 3.71 17.82 -16.25
N SER A 183 2.45 17.43 -16.09
CA SER A 183 1.55 17.97 -15.08
C SER A 183 0.91 16.84 -14.27
N ILE A 184 0.77 17.03 -12.96
CA ILE A 184 0.05 16.11 -12.08
C ILE A 184 -1.42 16.55 -12.03
N GLU A 185 -2.33 15.64 -12.36
CA GLU A 185 -3.77 15.93 -12.40
C GLU A 185 -4.46 15.55 -11.10
N TRP A 186 -4.20 14.34 -10.62
CA TRP A 186 -4.89 13.80 -9.45
C TRP A 186 -4.01 12.82 -8.67
N GLY A 187 -4.32 12.61 -7.40
CA GLY A 187 -3.62 11.64 -6.57
C GLY A 187 -3.78 11.86 -5.09
N ASN A 188 -3.08 11.03 -4.32
CA ASN A 188 -2.90 11.13 -2.87
C ASN A 188 -1.41 11.01 -2.52
N ASP A 189 -1.11 10.70 -1.27
CA ASP A 189 0.24 10.53 -0.73
C ASP A 189 0.93 9.24 -1.19
N GLN A 190 0.18 8.27 -1.73
CA GLN A 190 0.69 6.96 -2.17
C GLN A 190 0.75 6.81 -3.69
N MET A 191 -0.10 7.52 -4.41
CA MET A 191 -0.20 7.41 -5.85
C MET A 191 -0.64 8.73 -6.46
N LYS A 192 0.01 9.15 -7.54
CA LYS A 192 -0.42 10.29 -8.35
C LYS A 192 -0.38 9.93 -9.83
N SER A 193 -1.28 10.52 -10.59
CA SER A 193 -1.33 10.41 -12.04
C SER A 193 -1.16 11.78 -12.67
N GLY A 194 -0.51 11.79 -13.82
CA GLY A 194 -0.28 13.01 -14.59
C GLY A 194 -0.30 12.75 -16.08
N TRP A 195 -0.15 13.85 -16.81
CA TRP A 195 -0.01 13.85 -18.27
C TRP A 195 1.39 14.33 -18.65
N VAL A 196 1.94 13.72 -19.68
CA VAL A 196 3.19 14.12 -20.31
C VAL A 196 2.87 14.54 -21.73
N SER A 197 3.28 15.74 -22.12
CA SER A 197 3.19 16.20 -23.50
C SER A 197 4.56 16.16 -24.16
N THR A 198 4.59 15.80 -25.43
CA THR A 198 5.78 15.81 -26.28
C THR A 198 5.76 16.97 -27.27
N GLU A 199 6.88 17.25 -27.92
CA GLU A 199 7.00 18.31 -28.92
C GLU A 199 6.03 18.16 -30.10
N ASN A 200 5.71 16.91 -30.49
CA ASN A 200 4.75 16.62 -31.55
C ASN A 200 3.27 16.70 -31.11
N GLY A 201 3.00 17.13 -29.88
CA GLY A 201 1.65 17.25 -29.31
C GLY A 201 1.04 15.93 -28.84
N THR A 202 1.81 14.83 -28.81
CA THR A 202 1.32 13.57 -28.20
C THR A 202 1.21 13.76 -26.70
N ILE A 203 0.11 13.25 -26.14
CA ILE A 203 -0.14 13.26 -24.70
C ILE A 203 -0.16 11.81 -24.22
N GLY A 204 0.72 11.47 -23.29
CA GLY A 204 0.77 10.18 -22.59
C GLY A 204 0.40 10.34 -21.12
N SER A 205 -0.17 9.31 -20.51
CA SER A 205 -0.38 9.26 -19.06
C SER A 205 0.86 8.75 -18.35
N VAL A 206 1.18 9.30 -17.18
CA VAL A 206 2.21 8.76 -16.28
C VAL A 206 1.61 8.53 -14.91
N VAL A 207 1.91 7.37 -14.31
CA VAL A 207 1.48 7.06 -12.93
C VAL A 207 2.71 6.91 -12.05
N PHE A 208 2.67 7.58 -10.90
CA PHE A 208 3.68 7.52 -9.87
C PHE A 208 3.12 6.84 -8.62
N VAL A 209 3.94 6.03 -7.97
CA VAL A 209 3.65 5.41 -6.68
C VAL A 209 4.73 5.77 -5.67
N ASN A 210 4.33 6.03 -4.43
CA ASN A 210 5.25 6.24 -3.33
C ASN A 210 5.61 4.90 -2.69
N ILE A 211 6.87 4.52 -2.80
CA ILE A 211 7.42 3.30 -2.20
C ILE A 211 8.43 3.71 -1.14
N TYR A 212 8.01 3.58 0.11
CA TYR A 212 8.84 3.89 1.28
C TYR A 212 9.44 5.31 1.23
N GLY A 213 8.61 6.30 0.88
CA GLY A 213 9.00 7.70 0.75
C GLY A 213 9.60 8.08 -0.60
N ASN A 214 9.86 7.12 -1.50
CA ASN A 214 10.39 7.37 -2.83
C ASN A 214 9.29 7.30 -3.88
N TRP A 215 9.07 8.38 -4.61
CA TRP A 215 8.20 8.36 -5.78
C TRP A 215 8.89 7.66 -6.94
N LYS A 216 8.21 6.66 -7.52
CA LYS A 216 8.66 5.87 -8.66
C LYS A 216 7.58 5.87 -9.73
N ILE A 217 7.98 5.72 -10.97
CA ILE A 217 7.08 5.63 -12.12
C ILE A 217 6.62 4.18 -12.25
N SER A 218 5.32 3.94 -12.06
CA SER A 218 4.71 2.60 -12.20
C SER A 218 4.13 2.35 -13.58
N GLU A 219 3.73 3.41 -14.30
CA GLU A 219 3.15 3.34 -15.65
C GLU A 219 3.60 4.54 -16.51
N LEU A 220 3.89 4.26 -17.78
CA LEU A 220 4.26 5.19 -18.87
C LEU A 220 3.64 4.71 -20.18
#